data_AF-A0A967MUA2-F1
#
_entry.id   AF-A0A967MUA2-F1
#
_cell.length_a   1.000
_cell.length_b   1.000
_cell.length_c   1.000
_cell.angle_alpha   90.00
_cell.angle_beta   90.00
_cell.angle_gamma   90.00
#
_symmetry.space_group_name_H-M   'P 1'
#
loop_
_entity.id
_entity.type
_entity.pdbx_description
1 polymer ?
#
loop_
_entity_poly.entity_id
_entity_poly.type
_entity_poly.pdbx_seq_one_letter_code
_entity_poly.pdbx_strand_id
1 'polypeptide(L)' 'VIEAPGEPKYSAVYEIESPDVLVSDAWAAAIDSGRWPGEVRPYTKNRRHTLKKVMVED' A
#
# COMPACT_ATOMS: atom_id res chain seq x y z
N VAL A 1 -10.62 20.89 -8.84
CA VAL A 1 -9.79 19.75 -8.40
C VAL A 1 -8.90 20.28 -7.31
N ILE A 2 -8.90 19.66 -6.13
CA ILE A 2 -8.00 20.08 -5.04
C ILE A 2 -6.61 19.62 -5.47
N GLU A 3 -5.75 20.56 -5.88
CA GLU A 3 -4.34 20.26 -6.05
C GLU A 3 -3.72 20.16 -4.66
N ALA A 4 -3.15 19.00 -4.33
CA ALA A 4 -2.40 18.75 -3.11
C ALA A 4 -0.93 18.55 -3.53
N PRO A 5 -0.14 19.63 -3.63
CA PRO A 5 1.24 19.55 -4.09
C PRO A 5 2.04 18.57 -3.23
N GLY A 6 2.67 17.58 -3.86
CA GLY A 6 3.48 16.58 -3.17
C GLY A 6 2.72 15.35 -2.65
N GLU A 7 1.39 15.27 -2.79
CA GLU A 7 0.63 14.07 -2.45
C GLU A 7 0.56 13.06 -3.61
N PRO A 8 0.45 11.74 -3.32
CA PRO A 8 0.23 10.73 -4.36
C PRO A 8 -1.07 10.97 -5.12
N LYS A 9 -1.00 11.01 -6.47
CA LYS A 9 -2.17 11.16 -7.34
C LYS A 9 -3.14 9.97 -7.26
N TYR A 10 -2.62 8.79 -6.95
CA TYR A 10 -3.38 7.54 -6.82
C TYR A 10 -3.07 6.91 -5.48
N SER A 11 -4.09 6.34 -4.84
CA SER A 11 -3.97 5.61 -3.58
C SER A 11 -4.77 4.31 -3.65
N ALA A 12 -4.30 3.29 -2.96
CA ALA A 12 -5.02 2.05 -2.73
C ALA A 12 -5.10 1.81 -1.22
N VAL A 13 -6.23 1.28 -0.75
CA VAL A 13 -6.45 0.92 0.65
C VAL A 13 -6.90 -0.53 0.68
N TYR A 14 -6.23 -1.33 1.51
CA TYR A 14 -6.53 -2.73 1.72
C TYR A 14 -6.74 -2.94 3.21
N GLU A 15 -7.78 -3.71 3.55
CA GLU A 15 -7.94 -4.23 4.89
C GLU A 15 -7.08 -5.49 5.03
N ILE A 16 -6.41 -5.62 6.17
CA ILE A 16 -5.57 -6.76 6.51
C ILE A 16 -6.00 -7.27 7.88
N GLU A 17 -5.87 -8.57 8.11
CA GLU A 17 -6.30 -9.22 9.35
C GLU A 17 -5.62 -8.65 10.60
N SER A 18 -4.32 -8.33 10.51
CA SER A 18 -3.55 -7.72 11.58
C SER A 18 -2.33 -6.97 11.01
N PRO A 19 -1.70 -6.05 11.78
CA PRO A 19 -0.46 -5.39 11.34
C PRO A 19 0.72 -6.37 11.16
N ASP A 20 0.68 -7.54 11.80
CA ASP A 20 1.75 -8.54 11.74
C ASP A 20 1.89 -9.14 10.34
N VAL A 21 0.83 -9.09 9.52
CA VAL A 21 0.86 -9.52 8.12
C VAL A 21 1.99 -8.81 7.36
N LEU A 22 2.20 -7.51 7.61
CA LEU A 22 3.19 -6.71 6.87
C LEU A 22 4.65 -7.07 7.15
N VAL A 23 4.91 -7.77 8.26
CA VAL A 23 6.26 -8.23 8.66
C VAL A 23 6.44 -9.74 8.47
N SER A 24 5.45 -10.42 7.90
CA SER A 24 5.50 -11.86 7.66
C SER A 24 6.29 -12.23 6.40
N ASP A 25 6.89 -13.42 6.42
CA ASP A 25 7.60 -13.99 5.26
C ASP A 25 6.66 -14.17 4.06
N ALA A 26 5.41 -14.55 4.31
CA ALA A 26 4.41 -14.74 3.27
C ALA A 26 4.12 -13.44 2.52
N TRP A 27 4.02 -12.31 3.23
CA TRP A 27 3.84 -11.01 2.61
C TRP A 27 5.07 -10.58 1.81
N ALA A 28 6.28 -10.78 2.35
CA ALA A 28 7.52 -10.49 1.65
C ALA A 28 7.64 -11.26 0.32
N ALA A 29 7.29 -12.54 0.31
CA ALA A 29 7.25 -13.34 -0.92
C ALA A 29 6.18 -12.85 -1.91
N ALA A 30 4.99 -12.48 -1.41
CA ALA A 30 3.88 -12.04 -2.25
C ALA A 30 4.19 -10.73 -2.99
N ILE A 31 4.81 -9.74 -2.33
CA ILE A 31 5.10 -8.43 -2.93
C ILE A 31 6.15 -8.51 -4.07
N ASP A 32 6.99 -9.52 -4.07
CA ASP A 32 8.01 -9.74 -5.11
C ASP A 32 7.52 -10.71 -6.21
N SER A 33 6.26 -11.14 -6.14
CA SER A 33 5.63 -12.01 -7.12
C SER A 33 4.72 -11.24 -8.10
N GLY A 34 4.43 -11.86 -9.24
CA GLY A 34 3.49 -11.33 -10.22
C GLY A 34 3.97 -10.08 -10.94
N ARG A 35 3.01 -9.21 -11.33
CA ARG A 35 3.26 -8.06 -12.21
C ARG A 35 3.85 -6.85 -11.49
N TRP A 36 3.69 -6.76 -10.17
CA TRP A 36 4.07 -5.59 -9.39
C TRP A 36 5.55 -5.18 -9.56
N PRO A 37 6.56 -6.06 -9.37
CA PRO A 37 7.96 -5.66 -9.43
C PRO A 37 8.43 -5.22 -10.83
N GLY A 38 7.91 -5.86 -11.89
CA GLY A 38 8.36 -5.63 -13.27
C GLY A 38 7.56 -4.59 -14.04
N GLU A 39 6.25 -4.55 -13.84
CA GLU A 39 5.35 -3.76 -14.69
C GLU A 39 4.77 -2.53 -14.00
N VAL A 40 4.76 -2.48 -12.66
CA VAL A 40 4.10 -1.40 -11.92
C VAL A 40 5.08 -0.57 -11.11
N ARG A 41 5.83 -1.21 -10.20
CA ARG A 41 6.77 -0.54 -9.29
C ARG A 41 7.73 0.43 -9.99
N PRO A 42 8.35 0.12 -11.15
CA PRO A 42 9.29 1.02 -11.83
C PRO A 42 8.68 2.34 -12.30
N TYR A 43 7.35 2.36 -12.51
CA TYR A 43 6.62 3.53 -13.01
C TYR A 43 5.89 4.30 -11.90
N THR A 44 5.95 3.82 -10.65
CA THR A 44 5.40 4.53 -9.48
C THR A 44 6.47 5.40 -8.83
N LYS A 45 6.10 6.62 -8.42
CA LYS A 45 6.98 7.59 -7.71
C LYS A 45 6.29 8.11 -6.46
N ASN A 46 7.05 8.62 -5.48
CA ASN A 46 6.52 9.13 -4.21
C ASN A 46 5.60 8.11 -3.50
N ARG A 47 5.99 6.82 -3.53
CA ARG A 47 5.21 5.75 -2.89
C ARG A 47 5.32 5.86 -1.37
N ARG A 48 4.17 5.94 -0.71
CA ARG A 48 4.04 5.98 0.76
C ARG A 48 3.19 4.81 1.21
N HIS A 49 3.53 4.22 2.35
CA HIS A 49 2.70 3.21 3.02
C HIS A 49 2.31 3.75 4.39
N THR A 50 1.04 3.63 4.75
CA THR A 50 0.51 4.06 6.04
C THR A 50 -0.40 2.99 6.57
N LEU A 51 -0.23 2.60 7.83
CA LEU A 51 -1.18 1.77 8.55
C LEU A 51 -2.23 2.66 9.19
N LYS A 52 -3.50 2.29 9.05
CA LYS A 52 -4.63 2.98 9.67
C LYS A 52 -5.42 1.97 10.49
N LYS A 53 -5.83 2.37 11.68
CA LYS A 53 -6.77 1.59 12.49
C LYS A 53 -8.18 1.81 11.94
N VAL A 54 -8.91 0.73 11.69
CA VAL A 54 -10.34 0.81 11.38
C VAL A 54 -11.06 1.29 12.63
N MET A 55 -11.77 2.41 12.51
CA MET A 55 -12.64 2.92 13.57
C MET A 55 -14.03 2.38 13.28
N VAL A 56 -14.58 1.58 14.19
CA VAL A 56 -15.98 1.18 14.15
C VAL A 56 -16.74 2.15 15.05
N GLU A 57 -17.78 2.79 14.54
CA GLU A 57 -18.73 3.55 15.37
C GLU A 57 -19.68 2.56 16.05
N ASP A 58 -19.98 2.80 17.33
CA ASP A 58 -20.89 1.99 18.15
C ASP A 58 -22.36 2.07 17.68
#